data_AF-A0A9P8RTP0-F1
#
_entry.id   AF-A0A9P8RTP0-F1
#
_cell.length_a   1.000
_cell.length_b   1.000
_cell.length_c   1.000
_cell.angle_alpha   90.00
_cell.angle_beta   90.00
_cell.angle_gamma   90.00
#
_symmetry.space_group_name_H-M   'P 1'
#
loop_
_entity.id
_entity.type
_entity.pdbx_description
1 polymer ?
#
loop_
_entity_poly.entity_id
_entity_poly.type
_entity_poly.pdbx_seq_one_letter_code
_entity_poly.pdbx_strand_id
1 'polypeptide(L)'
;MDANSTLLGLAVYASLRTKQANVPTFNDIGLQAIHEPKGQHFDIDIIFVHGLQGHLFNTWKGLNCSWPGEFLAEDVPTARLLTFGYQDLIGEGIPVSIKALGQLLLGAIALKRRQDESSSRPIIFVAHSLGGLIVKSVR
;
A
#
# COMPACT_ATOMS: atom_id res chain seq x y z
N MET A 1 6.48 -35.85 17.19
CA MET A 1 6.22 -34.93 16.06
C MET A 1 6.08 -35.80 14.84
N ASP A 2 4.85 -35.99 14.38
CA ASP A 2 4.49 -36.91 13.32
C ASP A 2 4.57 -36.23 11.94
N ALA A 3 5.07 -36.96 10.95
CA ALA A 3 5.35 -36.44 9.60
C ALA A 3 4.11 -35.84 8.90
N ASN A 4 2.92 -36.23 9.32
CA ASN A 4 1.65 -35.75 8.79
C ASN A 4 1.36 -34.29 9.21
N SER A 5 1.76 -33.88 10.42
CA SER A 5 1.59 -32.50 10.90
C SER A 5 2.46 -31.52 10.13
N THR A 6 3.67 -31.93 9.74
CA THR A 6 4.62 -31.13 8.96
C THR A 6 4.18 -31.00 7.50
N LEU A 7 3.66 -32.09 6.91
CA LEU A 7 3.11 -32.08 5.55
C LEU A 7 1.85 -31.22 5.45
N LEU A 8 0.99 -31.23 6.47
CA LEU A 8 -0.18 -30.34 6.52
C LEU A 8 0.24 -28.87 6.65
N GLY A 9 1.25 -28.57 7.49
CA GLY A 9 1.81 -27.23 7.63
C GLY A 9 2.43 -26.72 6.34
N LEU A 10 3.16 -27.56 5.60
CA LEU A 10 3.73 -27.23 4.29
C LEU A 10 2.66 -27.09 3.21
N ALA A 11 1.60 -27.92 3.23
CA ALA A 11 0.50 -27.83 2.28
C ALA A 11 -0.36 -26.59 2.51
N VAL A 12 -0.59 -26.20 3.77
CA VAL A 12 -1.23 -24.93 4.14
C VAL A 12 -0.33 -23.76 3.74
N TYR A 13 0.98 -23.82 4.04
CA TYR A 13 1.94 -22.78 3.63
C TYR A 13 2.02 -22.64 2.10
N ALA A 14 2.03 -23.76 1.36
CA ALA A 14 1.99 -23.78 -0.09
C ALA A 14 0.64 -23.30 -0.65
N SER A 15 -0.48 -23.64 -0.01
CA SER A 15 -1.82 -23.16 -0.39
C SER A 15 -2.02 -21.66 -0.13
N LEU A 16 -1.36 -21.11 0.89
CA LEU A 16 -1.26 -19.67 1.13
C LEU A 16 -0.36 -19.00 0.08
N ARG A 17 0.61 -19.73 -0.48
CA ARG A 17 1.47 -19.28 -1.59
C ARG A 17 0.77 -19.35 -2.96
N THR A 18 -0.17 -20.28 -3.15
CA THR A 18 -0.90 -20.48 -4.42
C THR A 18 -2.20 -19.69 -4.54
N LYS A 19 -2.72 -19.11 -3.45
CA LYS A 19 -3.73 -18.05 -3.53
C LYS A 19 -3.07 -16.77 -4.06
N GLN A 20 -2.92 -16.74 -5.39
CA GLN A 20 -2.56 -15.59 -6.21
C GLN A 20 -1.30 -14.90 -5.72
N ALA A 21 -0.15 -15.29 -6.29
CA ALA A 21 1.03 -14.43 -6.23
C ALA A 21 0.59 -13.03 -6.67
N ASN A 22 0.56 -12.08 -5.72
CA ASN A 22 0.31 -10.67 -5.98
C ASN A 22 1.52 -10.16 -6.77
N VAL A 23 1.67 -10.57 -8.03
CA VAL A 23 2.67 -10.00 -8.92
C VAL A 23 2.14 -8.61 -9.25
N PRO A 24 2.79 -7.54 -8.77
CA PRO A 24 2.38 -6.19 -9.12
C PRO A 24 2.49 -6.06 -10.64
N THR A 25 1.40 -5.70 -11.29
CA THR A 25 1.41 -5.31 -12.69
C THR A 25 1.96 -3.89 -12.82
N PHE A 26 2.27 -3.43 -14.03
CA PHE A 26 2.68 -2.03 -14.24
C PHE A 26 1.62 -1.03 -13.73
N ASN A 27 0.35 -1.46 -13.73
CA ASN A 27 -0.75 -0.68 -13.20
C ASN A 27 -0.76 -0.58 -11.68
N ASP A 28 0.12 -1.30 -10.96
CA ASP A 28 0.16 -1.35 -9.49
C ASP A 28 1.29 -0.50 -8.90
N ILE A 29 1.90 0.40 -9.69
CA ILE A 29 2.99 1.27 -9.27
C ILE A 29 2.50 2.72 -9.13
N GLY A 30 2.92 3.40 -8.07
CA GLY A 30 2.61 4.81 -7.81
C GLY A 30 1.41 5.01 -6.88
N LEU A 31 0.87 6.24 -6.84
CA LEU A 31 -0.30 6.57 -6.02
C LEU A 31 -1.59 6.24 -6.76
N GLN A 32 -2.47 5.51 -6.08
CA GLN A 32 -3.81 5.21 -6.55
C GLN A 32 -4.87 5.59 -5.53
N ALA A 33 -6.04 5.99 -6.01
CA ALA A 33 -7.15 6.31 -5.13
C ALA A 33 -7.81 5.04 -4.59
N ILE A 34 -7.99 4.99 -3.27
CA ILE A 34 -8.97 4.12 -2.62
C ILE A 34 -10.32 4.84 -2.56
N HIS A 35 -10.30 6.13 -2.25
CA HIS A 35 -11.48 6.99 -2.16
C HIS A 35 -11.12 8.43 -2.55
N GLU A 36 -11.91 9.03 -3.45
CA GLU A 36 -11.87 10.47 -3.73
C GLU A 36 -13.23 11.07 -3.34
N PRO A 37 -13.27 12.02 -2.39
CA PRO A 37 -14.49 12.69 -1.99
C PRO A 37 -15.22 13.35 -3.15
N LYS A 38 -16.54 13.46 -3.05
CA LYS A 38 -17.35 14.19 -4.05
C LYS A 38 -17.17 15.70 -3.85
N GLY A 39 -16.42 16.35 -4.72
CA GLY A 39 -16.16 17.79 -4.70
C GLY A 39 -14.72 18.13 -5.04
N GLN A 40 -14.38 19.42 -5.04
CA GLN A 40 -13.01 19.89 -5.32
C GLN A 40 -12.20 20.17 -4.04
N HIS A 41 -12.84 20.19 -2.86
CA HIS A 41 -12.17 20.49 -1.60
C HIS A 41 -11.95 19.22 -0.78
N PHE A 42 -10.68 18.83 -0.65
CA PHE A 42 -10.25 17.75 0.24
C PHE A 42 -9.39 18.37 1.34
N ASP A 43 -9.73 18.07 2.60
CA ASP A 43 -9.07 18.70 3.73
C ASP A 43 -7.72 18.04 4.04
N ILE A 44 -7.56 16.78 3.67
CA ILE A 44 -6.39 15.96 4.01
C ILE A 44 -6.21 14.81 3.02
N ASP A 45 -4.95 14.46 2.75
CA ASP A 45 -4.60 13.22 2.07
C ASP A 45 -4.17 12.17 3.12
N ILE A 46 -4.77 10.98 3.09
CA ILE A 46 -4.33 9.83 3.88
C ILE A 46 -3.69 8.84 2.92
N ILE A 47 -2.39 8.62 3.07
CA ILE A 47 -1.60 7.78 2.17
C ILE A 47 -1.20 6.48 2.85
N PHE A 48 -1.70 5.38 2.30
CA PHE A 48 -1.45 4.02 2.72
C PHE A 48 -0.18 3.48 2.06
N VAL A 49 0.75 2.94 2.85
CA VAL A 49 2.03 2.39 2.36
C VAL A 49 2.19 0.96 2.87
N HIS A 50 2.08 0.00 1.95
CA HIS A 50 2.13 -1.42 2.30
C HIS A 50 3.55 -1.87 2.67
N GLY A 51 3.66 -3.12 3.16
CA GLY A 51 4.92 -3.75 3.49
C GLY A 51 5.51 -4.56 2.33
N LEU A 52 6.64 -5.21 2.60
CA LEU A 52 7.29 -6.15 1.70
C LEU A 52 6.30 -7.25 1.25
N GLN A 53 6.31 -7.60 -0.04
CA GLN A 53 5.40 -8.57 -0.65
C GLN A 53 3.91 -8.25 -0.47
N GLY A 54 3.59 -7.02 -0.03
CA GLY A 54 2.23 -6.51 0.06
C GLY A 54 1.72 -6.04 -1.30
N HIS A 55 0.40 -5.88 -1.39
CA HIS A 55 -0.25 -5.26 -2.54
C HIS A 55 -0.95 -3.98 -2.08
N LEU A 56 -0.87 -2.92 -2.89
CA LEU A 56 -1.45 -1.60 -2.60
C LEU A 56 -2.92 -1.64 -2.18
N PHE A 57 -3.72 -2.57 -2.69
CA PHE A 57 -5.12 -2.74 -2.28
C PHE A 57 -5.34 -3.92 -1.34
N ASN A 58 -4.67 -5.06 -1.54
CA ASN A 58 -5.02 -6.28 -0.80
C ASN A 58 -4.48 -6.25 0.63
N THR A 59 -3.43 -5.48 0.91
CA THR A 59 -2.90 -5.28 2.27
C THR A 59 -3.96 -4.69 3.22
N TRP A 60 -4.90 -3.91 2.68
CA TRP A 60 -5.90 -3.17 3.46
C TRP A 60 -7.29 -3.81 3.39
N LYS A 61 -7.38 -5.05 2.90
CA LYS A 61 -8.64 -5.79 2.90
C LYS A 61 -8.79 -6.59 4.20
N GLY A 62 -9.96 -6.45 4.82
CA GLY A 62 -10.47 -7.45 5.75
C GLY A 62 -11.09 -8.62 5.00
N LEU A 63 -11.78 -9.51 5.72
CA LEU A 63 -12.36 -10.75 5.15
C LEU A 63 -13.15 -10.51 3.86
N ASN A 64 -14.00 -9.48 3.82
CA ASN A 64 -14.89 -9.20 2.69
C ASN A 64 -14.94 -7.71 2.29
N CYS A 65 -14.09 -6.85 2.86
CA CYS A 65 -14.18 -5.41 2.68
C CYS A 65 -12.81 -4.74 2.57
N SER A 66 -12.75 -3.61 1.86
CA SER A 66 -11.64 -2.67 1.93
C SER A 66 -11.91 -1.68 3.06
N TRP A 67 -11.37 -1.93 4.25
CA TRP A 67 -11.71 -1.12 5.42
C TRP A 67 -11.43 0.39 5.24
N PRO A 68 -10.38 0.84 4.51
CA PRO A 68 -10.20 2.27 4.29
C PRO A 68 -11.28 2.85 3.38
N GLY A 69 -11.64 2.12 2.31
CA GLY A 69 -12.61 2.60 1.33
C GLY A 69 -14.05 2.52 1.81
N GLU A 70 -14.35 1.64 2.77
CA GLU A 70 -15.71 1.42 3.28
C GLU A 70 -15.95 2.13 4.61
N PHE A 71 -15.09 1.94 5.61
CA PHE A 71 -15.31 2.51 6.95
C PHE A 71 -14.63 3.87 7.13
N LEU A 72 -13.34 3.98 6.80
CA LEU A 72 -12.62 5.25 7.00
C LEU A 72 -13.14 6.37 6.09
N ALA A 73 -13.57 6.02 4.87
CA ALA A 73 -14.20 6.98 3.96
C ALA A 73 -15.56 7.48 4.49
N GLU A 74 -16.28 6.68 5.27
CA GLU A 74 -17.52 7.09 5.93
C GLU A 74 -17.22 7.99 7.15
N ASP A 75 -16.23 7.61 7.96
CA ASP A 75 -15.82 8.35 9.16
C ASP A 75 -15.21 9.72 8.83
N VAL A 76 -14.49 9.83 7.71
CA VAL A 76 -13.79 11.05 7.28
C VAL A 76 -14.07 11.35 5.80
N PRO A 77 -15.30 11.78 5.46
CA PRO A 77 -15.75 11.87 4.06
C PRO A 77 -15.07 12.98 3.25
N THR A 78 -14.33 13.89 3.88
CA THR A 78 -13.54 14.93 3.20
C THR A 78 -12.07 14.54 2.99
N ALA A 79 -11.64 13.38 3.51
CA ALA A 79 -10.30 12.87 3.31
C ALA A 79 -10.18 12.16 1.97
N ARG A 80 -9.14 12.48 1.21
CA ARG A 80 -8.75 11.66 0.06
C ARG A 80 -7.89 10.51 0.54
N LEU A 81 -8.30 9.29 0.22
CA LEU A 81 -7.58 8.08 0.62
C LEU A 81 -6.81 7.55 -0.59
N LEU A 82 -5.48 7.54 -0.47
CA LEU A 82 -4.57 7.08 -1.51
C LEU A 82 -3.77 5.88 -1.00
N THR A 83 -3.35 5.00 -1.89
CA THR A 83 -2.40 3.92 -1.58
C THR A 83 -1.21 3.99 -2.51
N PHE A 84 -0.01 3.76 -1.97
CA PHE A 84 1.24 3.76 -2.72
C PHE A 84 1.65 2.33 -3.04
N GLY A 85 1.65 2.01 -4.32
CA GLY A 85 2.15 0.75 -4.85
C GLY A 85 3.60 0.84 -5.29
N TYR A 86 4.37 -0.17 -4.93
CA TYR A 86 5.74 -0.36 -5.38
C TYR A 86 6.04 -1.85 -5.55
N GLN A 87 7.04 -2.16 -6.38
CA GLN A 87 7.51 -3.53 -6.56
C GLN A 87 8.75 -3.79 -5.70
N ASP A 88 8.72 -4.86 -4.92
CA ASP A 88 9.91 -5.46 -4.35
C ASP A 88 10.24 -6.77 -5.09
N LEU A 89 11.52 -6.96 -5.41
CA LEU A 89 12.04 -8.14 -6.13
C LEU A 89 12.82 -9.05 -5.17
N ILE A 90 12.50 -9.01 -3.87
CA ILE A 90 13.22 -9.78 -2.87
C ILE A 90 13.07 -11.29 -3.09
N GLY A 91 11.92 -11.72 -3.65
CA GLY A 91 11.68 -13.11 -4.04
C GLY A 91 12.60 -13.59 -5.18
N GLU A 92 13.19 -12.67 -5.94
CA GLU A 92 14.16 -12.91 -7.00
C GLU A 92 15.61 -12.74 -6.49
N GLY A 93 15.80 -12.55 -5.18
CA GLY A 93 17.11 -12.33 -4.55
C GLY A 93 17.64 -10.91 -4.73
N ILE A 94 16.87 -9.99 -5.29
CA ILE A 94 17.27 -8.59 -5.51
C ILE A 94 16.99 -7.80 -4.22
N PRO A 95 18.01 -7.18 -3.59
CA PRO A 95 17.82 -6.39 -2.37
C PRO A 95 16.91 -5.19 -2.60
N VAL A 96 16.07 -4.89 -1.61
CA VAL A 96 15.21 -3.71 -1.63
C VAL A 96 15.98 -2.46 -1.17
N SER A 97 16.00 -1.43 -2.00
CA SER A 97 16.53 -0.12 -1.62
C SER A 97 15.43 0.76 -1.02
N ILE A 98 15.39 0.83 0.31
CA ILE A 98 14.42 1.67 1.06
C ILE A 98 14.52 3.14 0.60
N LYS A 99 15.74 3.65 0.41
CA LYS A 99 15.96 5.03 -0.05
C LYS A 99 15.36 5.27 -1.44
N ALA A 100 15.54 4.34 -2.37
CA ALA A 100 14.96 4.47 -3.72
C ALA A 100 13.42 4.44 -3.67
N LEU A 101 12.84 3.52 -2.88
CA LEU A 101 11.39 3.47 -2.68
C LEU A 101 10.85 4.75 -2.03
N GLY A 102 11.59 5.33 -1.09
CA GLY A 102 11.26 6.64 -0.52
C GLY A 102 11.25 7.75 -1.57
N GLN A 103 12.27 7.81 -2.42
CA GLN A 103 12.32 8.79 -3.51
C GLN A 103 11.16 8.63 -4.50
N LEU A 104 10.76 7.39 -4.80
CA LEU A 104 9.58 7.11 -5.62
C LEU A 104 8.28 7.59 -4.94
N LEU A 105 8.12 7.35 -3.64
CA LEU A 105 6.97 7.85 -2.87
C LEU A 105 6.89 9.38 -2.91
N LEU A 106 8.00 10.08 -2.63
CA LEU A 106 8.06 11.55 -2.70
C LEU A 106 7.74 12.06 -4.11
N GLY A 107 8.30 11.42 -5.14
CA GLY A 107 8.05 11.77 -6.54
C GLY A 107 6.57 11.66 -6.90
N ALA A 108 5.92 10.56 -6.50
CA ALA A 108 4.50 10.33 -6.73
C ALA A 108 3.62 11.37 -6.00
N ILE A 109 3.93 11.68 -4.74
CA ILE A 109 3.22 12.72 -3.97
C ILE A 109 3.38 14.09 -4.63
N ALA A 110 4.61 14.45 -5.00
CA ALA A 110 4.90 15.73 -5.66
C ALA A 110 4.19 15.86 -7.00
N LEU A 111 4.08 14.77 -7.77
CA LEU A 111 3.34 14.75 -9.03
C LEU A 111 1.84 14.95 -8.79
N LYS A 112 1.24 14.19 -7.86
CA LYS A 112 -0.20 14.31 -7.55
C LYS A 112 -0.54 15.72 -7.07
N ARG A 113 0.25 16.30 -6.16
CA ARG A 113 0.07 17.67 -5.66
C ARG A 113 0.18 18.75 -6.72
N ARG A 114 1.03 18.55 -7.74
CA ARG A 114 1.12 19.47 -8.89
C ARG A 114 -0.11 19.37 -9.79
N GLN A 115 -0.66 18.17 -9.96
CA GLN A 115 -1.80 17.93 -10.85
C GLN A 115 -3.11 18.51 -10.31
N ASP A 116 -3.31 18.52 -8.99
CA ASP A 116 -4.54 18.99 -8.34
C ASP A 116 -4.34 20.25 -7.50
N GLU A 117 -3.22 20.95 -7.71
CA GLU A 117 -2.84 22.21 -7.04
C GLU A 117 -2.87 22.16 -5.49
N SER A 118 -2.69 20.98 -4.91
CA SER A 118 -2.86 20.73 -3.46
C SER A 118 -1.58 20.84 -2.62
N SER A 119 -0.68 21.75 -2.99
CA SER A 119 0.66 21.86 -2.38
C SER A 119 0.67 22.00 -0.85
N SER A 120 -0.36 22.62 -0.27
CA SER A 120 -0.52 22.87 1.18
C SER A 120 -1.36 21.82 1.90
N ARG A 121 -1.98 20.86 1.20
CA ARG A 121 -2.88 19.88 1.83
C ARG A 121 -2.11 18.99 2.82
N PRO A 122 -2.53 18.87 4.08
CA PRO A 122 -1.86 17.99 5.04
C PRO A 122 -1.87 16.53 4.58
N ILE A 123 -0.86 15.76 5.00
CA ILE A 123 -0.74 14.33 4.73
C ILE A 123 -0.65 13.56 6.05
N ILE A 124 -1.44 12.50 6.18
CA ILE A 124 -1.24 11.44 7.16
C ILE A 124 -0.77 10.18 6.44
N PHE A 125 0.24 9.51 6.99
CA PHE A 125 0.67 8.20 6.49
C PHE A 125 0.12 7.08 7.37
N VAL A 126 -0.44 6.06 6.73
CA VAL A 126 -0.76 4.77 7.36
C VAL A 126 0.18 3.74 6.75
N ALA A 127 1.15 3.28 7.55
CA ALA A 127 2.24 2.47 7.03
C ALA A 127 2.33 1.13 7.78
N HIS A 128 2.54 0.04 7.02
CA HIS A 128 2.71 -1.29 7.58
C HIS A 128 4.13 -1.83 7.33
N SER A 129 4.80 -2.31 8.37
CA SER A 129 6.12 -2.97 8.29
C SER A 129 7.14 -2.14 7.48
N LEU A 130 7.70 -2.67 6.39
CA LEU A 130 8.63 -1.98 5.48
C LEU A 130 8.12 -0.60 5.04
N GLY A 131 6.81 -0.44 4.84
CA GLY A 131 6.20 0.85 4.49
C GLY A 131 6.55 1.96 5.48
N GLY A 132 6.67 1.64 6.77
CA GLY A 132 7.08 2.61 7.79
C GLY A 132 8.52 3.06 7.62
N LEU A 133 9.42 2.17 7.18
CA LEU A 133 10.81 2.52 6.86
C LEU A 133 10.89 3.36 5.59
N ILE A 134 10.06 3.08 4.58
CA ILE A 134 9.95 3.89 3.35
C ILE A 134 9.53 5.32 3.71
N VAL A 135 8.44 5.47 4.47
CA VAL A 135 7.96 6.79 4.94
C VAL A 135 9.01 7.49 5.81
N LYS A 136 9.75 6.77 6.65
CA LYS A 136 10.82 7.35 7.46
C LYS A 136 12.02 7.81 6.62
N SER A 137 12.32 7.12 5.53
CA SER A 137 13.52 7.39 4.71
C SER A 137 13.48 8.70 3.93
N VAL A 138 12.29 9.30 3.83
CA VAL A 138 12.02 10.53 3.09
C VAL A 138 11.96 11.77 3.98
N ARG A 139 12.49 11.66 5.20
CA ARG A 139 12.55 12.72 6.18
C ARG A 139 13.82 13.55 6.05
#